data_AF-A0A7J8J5D7-F1
#
_entry.id   AF-A0A7J8J5D7-F1
#
_cell.length_a   1.000
_cell.length_b   1.000
_cell.length_c   1.000
_cell.angle_alpha   90.00
_cell.angle_beta   90.00
_cell.angle_gamma   90.00
#
_symmetry.space_group_name_H-M   'P 1'
#
loop_
_entity.id
_entity.type
_entity.pdbx_description
1 polymer ?
#
loop_
_entity_poly.entity_id
_entity_poly.type
_entity_poly.pdbx_seq_one_letter_code
_entity_poly.pdbx_strand_id
1 'polypeptide(L)' 'MEAATALDKNLNQALLDLHALASTHADPHLCDFLENHFLEDKAKLIKNMCNHLTNLHRLASPQAGLGEYLFERLTLKHD' A
#
# COMPACT_ATOMS: atom_id res chain seq x y z
N MET A 1 4.22 1.19 10.79
CA MET A 1 3.62 0.78 9.50
C MET A 1 2.20 1.27 9.29
N GLU A 2 1.33 1.23 10.32
CA GLU A 2 -0.08 1.65 10.21
C GLU A 2 -0.25 3.06 9.63
N ALA A 3 0.54 4.04 10.11
CA ALA A 3 0.52 5.41 9.59
C ALA A 3 0.90 5.48 8.10
N ALA A 4 1.91 4.72 7.66
CA ALA A 4 2.32 4.67 6.26
C ALA A 4 1.23 4.04 5.39
N THR A 5 0.61 2.94 5.84
CA THR A 5 -0.52 2.31 5.13
C THR A 5 -1.74 3.24 5.03
N ALA A 6 -2.02 4.01 6.07
CA ALA A 6 -3.10 5.01 6.03
C ALA A 6 -2.80 6.12 5.01
N LEU A 7 -1.56 6.62 4.97
CA LEU A 7 -1.12 7.59 3.97
C LEU A 7 -1.24 7.04 2.55
N ASP A 8 -0.80 5.80 2.32
CA ASP A 8 -0.87 5.18 0.98
C ASP A 8 -2.31 4.96 0.52
N LYS A 9 -3.23 4.58 1.42
CA LYS A 9 -4.66 4.48 1.10
C LYS A 9 -5.24 5.84 0.72
N ASN A 10 -4.91 6.90 1.45
CA ASN A 10 -5.36 8.25 1.14
C ASN A 10 -4.85 8.73 -0.23
N LEU A 11 -3.57 8.47 -0.53
CA LEU A 11 -2.98 8.81 -1.82
C LEU A 11 -3.62 7.99 -2.96
N ASN A 12 -3.91 6.71 -2.74
CA ASN A 12 -4.62 5.89 -3.72
C ASN A 12 -6.04 6.42 -3.99
N GLN A 13 -6.75 6.86 -2.96
CA GLN A 13 -8.07 7.48 -3.14
C GLN A 13 -7.98 8.77 -3.97
N ALA A 14 -7.01 9.64 -3.68
CA ALA A 14 -6.81 10.87 -4.46
C ALA A 14 -6.50 10.59 -5.94
N LEU A 15 -5.75 9.51 -6.24
CA LEU A 15 -5.48 9.08 -7.62
C LEU A 15 -6.72 8.53 -8.32
N LEU A 16 -7.56 7.77 -7.61
CA LEU A 16 -8.85 7.29 -8.14
C LEU A 16 -9.81 8.45 -8.41
N ASP A 17 -9.86 9.45 -7.52
CA ASP A 17 -10.68 10.64 -7.71
C ASP A 17 -10.21 11.45 -8.93
N LEU A 18 -8.89 11.56 -9.13
CA LEU A 18 -8.30 12.19 -10.31
C LEU A 18 -8.60 11.42 -11.61
N HIS A 19 -8.52 10.08 -11.57
CA HIS A 19 -8.88 9.24 -12.71
C HIS A 19 -10.36 9.36 -13.08
N ALA A 20 -11.25 9.40 -12.07
CA ALA A 20 -12.67 9.64 -12.29
C ALA A 20 -12.89 11.03 -12.93
N LEU A 21 -12.20 12.07 -12.45
CA LEU A 21 -12.27 13.40 -13.05
C LEU A 21 -11.80 13.40 -14.52
N ALA A 22 -10.65 12.80 -14.80
CA ALA A 22 -10.13 12.65 -16.17
C ALA A 22 -11.14 11.93 -17.09
N SER A 23 -11.76 10.86 -16.58
CA SER A 23 -12.82 10.13 -17.28
C SER A 23 -14.03 11.00 -17.57
N THR A 24 -14.49 11.83 -16.62
CA THR A 24 -15.62 12.75 -16.83
C THR A 24 -15.32 13.84 -17.87
N HIS A 25 -14.05 14.22 -18.02
CA HIS A 25 -13.59 15.18 -19.01
C HIS A 25 -13.20 14.52 -20.36
N ALA A 26 -13.40 13.21 -20.49
CA ALA A 26 -13.03 12.44 -21.67
C ALA A 26 -11.54 12.63 -22.08
N ASP A 27 -10.64 12.61 -21.09
CA ASP A 27 -9.19 12.61 -21.30
C ASP A 27 -8.63 11.17 -21.20
N PRO A 28 -8.62 10.40 -22.31
CA PRO A 28 -8.14 9.03 -22.30
C PRO A 28 -6.64 8.92 -22.03
N HIS A 29 -5.86 9.96 -22.34
CA HIS A 29 -4.42 9.93 -22.13
C HIS A 29 -4.09 10.04 -20.64
N LEU A 30 -4.78 10.91 -19.91
CA LEU A 30 -4.61 11.01 -18.46
C LEU A 30 -5.11 9.75 -17.74
N CYS A 31 -6.22 9.14 -18.17
CA CYS A 31 -6.67 7.87 -17.61
C CYS A 31 -5.63 6.75 -17.77
N ASP A 32 -5.11 6.55 -18.99
CA ASP A 32 -4.09 5.54 -19.29
C ASP A 32 -2.80 5.78 -18.47
N PHE A 33 -2.38 7.04 -18.36
CA PHE A 33 -1.21 7.40 -17.56
C PHE A 33 -1.39 7.05 -16.07
N LEU A 34 -2.55 7.33 -15.50
CA LEU A 34 -2.82 7.02 -14.08
C LEU A 34 -2.92 5.52 -13.83
N GLU A 35 -3.55 4.77 -14.74
CA GLU A 35 -3.67 3.31 -14.66
C GLU A 35 -2.31 2.62 -14.70
N ASN A 36 -1.52 2.92 -15.74
CA ASN A 36 -0.28 2.20 -16.03
C ASN A 36 0.89 2.59 -15.12
N HIS A 37 0.94 3.84 -14.63
CA HIS A 37 2.10 4.32 -13.87
C HIS A 37 1.87 4.44 -12.37
N PHE A 38 0.63 4.44 -11.91
CA PHE A 38 0.34 4.68 -10.49
C PHE A 38 -0.57 3.62 -9.89
N LEU A 39 -1.75 3.39 -10.47
CA LEU A 39 -2.79 2.58 -9.83
C LEU A 39 -2.41 1.10 -9.74
N GLU A 40 -1.77 0.52 -10.77
CA GLU A 40 -1.37 -0.90 -10.73
C GLU A 40 -0.33 -1.18 -9.62
N ASP A 41 0.72 -0.37 -9.55
CA ASP A 41 1.80 -0.53 -8.57
C ASP A 41 1.34 -0.19 -7.16
N LYS A 42 0.49 0.83 -7.00
CA LYS A 42 -0.13 1.19 -5.72
C LYS A 42 -0.96 0.06 -5.14
N ALA A 43 -1.76 -0.63 -5.95
CA ALA A 43 -2.57 -1.75 -5.49
C ALA A 43 -1.70 -2.90 -4.93
N LYS A 44 -0.58 -3.21 -5.60
CA LYS A 44 0.40 -4.20 -5.14
C LYS A 44 1.07 -3.77 -3.82
N LEU A 45 1.50 -2.51 -3.74
CA LEU A 45 2.14 -1.96 -2.54
C LEU A 45 1.20 -2.01 -1.32
N ILE A 46 -0.04 -1.53 -1.47
CA ILE A 46 -1.02 -1.51 -0.38
C ILE A 46 -1.31 -2.92 0.11
N LYS A 47 -1.43 -3.90 -0.80
CA LYS A 47 -1.61 -5.31 -0.45
C LYS A 47 -0.43 -5.83 0.39
N ASN A 48 0.80 -5.58 -0.06
CA ASN A 48 2.00 -6.00 0.67
C ASN A 48 2.06 -5.38 2.07
N MET A 49 1.77 -4.08 2.19
CA MET A 49 1.71 -3.41 3.49
C MET A 49 0.61 -3.97 4.40
N CYS A 50 -0.57 -4.28 3.87
CA CYS A 50 -1.64 -4.91 4.67
C CYS A 50 -1.23 -6.31 5.16
N ASN A 51 -0.53 -7.10 4.32
CA ASN A 51 -0.02 -8.42 4.70
C ASN A 51 1.01 -8.31 5.83
N HIS A 52 1.95 -7.38 5.71
CA HIS A 52 2.94 -7.09 6.74
C HIS A 52 2.30 -6.65 8.07
N LEU A 53 1.27 -5.79 8.03
CA LEU A 53 0.52 -5.39 9.22
C LEU A 53 -0.17 -6.59 9.89
N THR A 54 -0.79 -7.45 9.10
CA THR A 54 -1.43 -8.67 9.59
C THR A 54 -0.42 -9.60 10.27
N ASN A 55 0.77 -9.75 9.68
CA ASN A 55 1.85 -10.53 10.28
C ASN A 55 2.33 -9.92 11.61
N LEU A 56 2.53 -8.60 11.67
CA LEU A 56 2.91 -7.91 12.89
C LEU A 56 1.85 -8.06 14.00
N HIS A 57 0.56 -7.88 13.69
CA HIS A 57 -0.53 -8.07 14.65
C HIS A 57 -0.59 -9.52 15.16
N ARG A 58 -0.32 -10.52 14.32
CA ARG A 58 -0.24 -11.93 14.76
C ARG A 58 0.95 -12.20 15.68
N LEU A 59 2.03 -11.44 15.52
CA LEU A 59 3.24 -11.55 16.34
C LEU A 59 3.16 -10.71 17.63
N ALA A 60 2.07 -9.95 17.82
CA ALA A 60 1.80 -9.19 19.03
C ALA A 60 1.43 -10.14 20.19
N SER A 61 2.47 -10.64 20.86
CA SER A 61 2.44 -11.48 22.07
C SER A 61 3.14 -10.73 23.21
N PRO A 62 3.02 -11.12 24.50
CA PRO A 62 3.83 -10.59 25.60
C PRO A 62 5.36 -10.51 25.35
N GLN A 63 5.90 -11.18 24.33
CA GLN A 63 7.27 -10.98 23.83
C GLN A 63 7.36 -10.17 22.52
N ALA A 64 6.55 -9.11 22.36
CA ALA A 64 6.42 -8.32 21.13
C ALA A 64 7.77 -7.95 20.47
N GLY A 65 8.81 -7.66 21.26
CA GLY A 65 10.15 -7.36 20.75
C GLY A 65 10.83 -8.50 19.97
N LEU A 66 10.57 -9.77 20.30
CA LEU A 66 11.08 -10.91 19.53
C LEU A 66 10.31 -11.06 18.20
N GLY A 67 9.01 -10.81 18.22
CA GLY A 67 8.15 -10.82 17.03
C GLY A 67 8.59 -9.79 16.00
N GLU A 68 8.81 -8.54 16.44
CA GLU A 68 9.29 -7.45 15.58
C GLU A 68 10.69 -7.74 15.02
N TYR A 69 11.62 -8.23 15.85
CA TYR A 69 12.97 -8.59 15.41
C TYR A 69 12.97 -9.69 14.34
N LEU A 70 12.16 -10.74 14.52
CA LEU A 70 12.04 -11.81 13.53
C LEU A 70 11.37 -11.31 12.24
N PHE A 71 10.37 -10.45 12.34
CA PHE A 71 9.73 -9.83 11.18
C PHE A 71 10.70 -8.98 10.36
N GLU A 72 11.53 -8.16 11.02
CA GLU A 72 12.56 -7.37 10.33
C GLU A 72 13.56 -8.25 9.59
N ARG A 73 14.02 -9.33 10.23
CA ARG A 73 15.05 -10.21 9.64
C ARG A 73 14.53 -11.12 8.54
N LEU A 74 13.33 -11.65 8.67
CA LEU A 74 12.82 -12.70 7.79
C LEU A 74 11.94 -12.17 6.65
N THR A 75 11.42 -10.95 6.79
CA THR A 75 10.55 -10.34 5.78
C THR A 75 11.23 -9.12 5.17
N LEU A 76 11.50 -8.07 5.96
CA LEU A 76 11.98 -6.78 5.42
C LEU A 76 13.40 -6.79 4.83
N LYS A 77 14.27 -7.73 5.24
CA LYS A 77 15.65 -7.86 4.70
C LYS A 77 15.77 -8.82 3.52
N HIS A 78 14.70 -9.55 3.21
CA HIS A 78 14.66 -10.55 2.15
C HIS A 78 13.68 -10.22 1.02
N ASP A 79 12.81 -9.23 1.21
CA ASP A 79 12.08 -8.51 0.15
C ASP A 79 12.97 -7.41 -0.48
#